data_AF-A0A1G1XB15-F1
#
_entry.id   AF-A0A1G1XB15-F1
#
_cell.length_a   1.000
_cell.length_b   1.000
_cell.length_c   1.000
_cell.angle_alpha   90.00
_cell.angle_beta   90.00
_cell.angle_gamma   90.00
#
_symmetry.space_group_name_H-M   'P 1'
#
loop_
_entity.id
_entity.type
_entity.pdbx_description
1 polymer ?
#
loop_
_entity_poly.entity_id
_entity_poly.type
_entity_poly.pdbx_seq_one_letter_code
_entity_poly.pdbx_strand_id
1 'polypeptide(L)'
;MVGEISHIVYAARLLSFLGEEVSHASYWNGVTFPNIRKLHVRTRHFTHPHPVSIASLTGSNDFLTGMRVHAWIDETHDRFERHQTIAEHIPDHPLVPYARSLAEDELLYDAFLDWDVIQKALRTVHHDELYYVHERASVRKWHDVLQAYFLHKPNNESRMIFSRAIGLSHAVANEANATVQALLAMPEIHQVLEGYLRDIEHTIT
;
A
#
# COMPACT_ATOMS: atom_id res chain seq x y z
N MET A 1 -8.72 -0.95 -2.92
CA MET A 1 -7.56 -1.62 -2.25
C MET A 1 -6.36 -0.81 -2.64
N VAL A 2 -5.62 -0.29 -1.68
CA VAL A 2 -4.50 0.61 -1.96
C VAL A 2 -3.24 -0.19 -2.32
N GLY A 3 -2.44 0.34 -3.22
CA GLY A 3 -1.17 -0.25 -3.65
C GLY A 3 -0.07 -0.09 -2.59
N GLU A 4 1.02 -0.85 -2.71
CA GLU A 4 2.08 -0.85 -1.68
C GLU A 4 2.87 0.46 -1.67
N ILE A 5 3.12 1.04 -2.84
CA ILE A 5 3.77 2.36 -3.00
C ILE A 5 2.80 3.45 -2.59
N SER A 6 1.53 3.35 -3.00
CA SER A 6 0.47 4.28 -2.60
C SER A 6 0.36 4.37 -1.07
N HIS A 7 0.38 3.24 -0.36
CA HIS A 7 0.40 3.24 1.11
C HIS A 7 1.58 4.03 1.68
N ILE A 8 2.79 3.87 1.14
CA ILE A 8 3.98 4.60 1.60
C ILE A 8 3.82 6.09 1.35
N VAL A 9 3.36 6.48 0.16
CA VAL A 9 3.18 7.88 -0.23
C VAL A 9 2.14 8.56 0.66
N TYR A 10 0.99 7.93 0.88
CA TYR A 10 -0.05 8.45 1.76
C TYR A 10 0.40 8.47 3.22
N ALA A 11 1.06 7.42 3.70
CA ALA A 11 1.60 7.37 5.05
C ALA A 11 2.66 8.45 5.31
N ALA A 12 3.45 8.82 4.29
CA ALA A 12 4.42 9.91 4.38
C ALA A 12 3.73 11.28 4.55
N ARG A 13 2.56 11.50 3.94
CA ARG A 13 1.77 12.72 4.15
C ARG A 13 1.20 12.83 5.55
N LEU A 14 0.91 11.70 6.20
CA LEU A 14 0.43 11.67 7.58
C LEU A 14 1.53 11.92 8.61
N LEU A 15 2.82 11.82 8.25
CA LEU A 15 3.91 12.06 9.20
C LEU A 15 3.91 13.49 9.76
N SER A 16 3.50 14.50 8.98
CA SER A 16 3.40 15.87 9.48
C SER A 16 2.34 16.02 10.57
N PHE A 17 1.27 15.23 10.49
CA PHE A 17 0.21 15.17 11.50
C PHE A 17 0.62 14.36 12.73
N LEU A 18 1.32 13.23 12.54
CA LEU A 18 1.80 12.37 13.62
C LEU A 18 2.96 13.02 14.42
N GLY A 19 3.65 14.00 13.83
CA GLY A 19 4.70 14.76 14.52
C GLY A 19 5.86 13.88 14.99
N GLU A 20 6.39 14.18 16.18
CA GLU A 20 7.52 13.44 16.79
C GLU A 20 7.12 12.07 17.34
N GLU A 21 5.85 11.67 17.28
CA GLU A 21 5.38 10.37 17.78
C GLU A 21 5.85 9.19 16.92
N VAL A 22 6.45 9.46 15.75
CA VAL A 22 7.01 8.47 14.84
C VAL A 22 8.44 8.86 14.48
N SER A 23 9.42 8.05 14.87
CA SER A 23 10.84 8.35 14.62
C SER A 23 11.67 7.16 14.14
N HIS A 24 11.09 5.96 14.07
CA HIS A 24 11.82 4.73 13.78
C HIS A 24 11.41 4.04 12.47
N ALA A 25 12.37 3.28 11.91
CA ALA A 25 12.18 2.42 10.74
C ALA A 25 11.01 1.43 10.90
N SER A 26 10.69 1.03 12.12
CA SER A 26 9.57 0.12 12.42
C SER A 26 8.20 0.67 12.02
N TYR A 27 8.04 1.99 11.88
CA TYR A 27 6.84 2.59 11.29
C TYR A 27 6.60 2.11 9.87
N TRP A 28 7.64 2.14 9.02
CA TRP A 28 7.54 1.72 7.63
C TRP A 28 7.31 0.21 7.50
N ASN A 29 7.89 -0.60 8.40
CA ASN A 29 7.50 -2.01 8.54
C ASN A 29 6.00 -2.10 8.85
N GLY A 30 5.50 -1.34 9.82
CA GLY A 30 4.08 -1.30 10.18
C GLY A 30 3.15 -0.87 9.03
N VAL A 31 3.55 0.11 8.22
CA VAL A 31 2.79 0.60 7.06
C VAL A 31 2.68 -0.47 5.97
N THR A 32 3.72 -1.26 5.75
CA THR A 32 3.76 -2.25 4.65
C THR A 32 3.39 -3.66 5.09
N PHE A 33 3.39 -3.93 6.40
CA PHE A 33 3.15 -5.25 6.96
C PHE A 33 1.75 -5.81 6.67
N PRO A 34 0.64 -5.06 6.76
CA PRO A 34 -0.69 -5.66 6.73
C PRO A 34 -1.02 -6.45 5.46
N ASN A 35 -0.41 -6.06 4.34
CA ASN A 35 -0.54 -6.71 3.04
C ASN A 35 0.24 -8.02 2.91
N ILE A 36 1.03 -8.44 3.91
CA ILE A 36 1.63 -9.79 3.99
C ILE A 36 0.60 -10.91 3.86
N ARG A 37 -0.68 -10.64 4.16
CA ARG A 37 -1.82 -11.52 3.92
C ARG A 37 -1.90 -12.03 2.48
N LYS A 38 -1.35 -11.28 1.50
CA LYS A 38 -1.27 -11.68 0.09
C LYS A 38 -0.44 -12.97 -0.09
N LEU A 39 0.43 -13.31 0.86
CA LEU A 39 1.15 -14.59 0.92
C LEU A 39 0.33 -15.75 1.54
N HIS A 40 -0.94 -15.52 1.91
CA HIS A 40 -1.85 -16.50 2.53
C HIS A 40 -1.40 -17.00 3.91
N VAL A 41 -0.57 -16.23 4.62
CA VAL A 41 -0.02 -16.60 5.95
C VAL A 41 -0.91 -16.17 7.11
N ARG A 42 -1.75 -15.13 6.92
CA ARG A 42 -2.71 -14.60 7.90
C ARG A 42 -3.92 -13.98 7.20
N THR A 43 -5.03 -13.88 7.90
CA THR A 43 -6.23 -13.19 7.41
C THR A 43 -6.20 -11.69 7.75
N ARG A 44 -6.99 -10.89 7.03
CA ARG A 44 -7.05 -9.41 7.18
C ARG A 44 -7.32 -8.99 8.63
N HIS A 45 -8.18 -9.71 9.35
CA HIS A 45 -8.55 -9.41 10.73
C HIS A 45 -7.35 -9.37 11.69
N PHE A 46 -6.31 -10.18 11.44
CA PHE A 46 -5.12 -10.20 12.29
C PHE A 46 -4.14 -9.08 11.95
N THR A 47 -4.16 -8.58 10.72
CA THR A 47 -3.14 -7.64 10.23
C THR A 47 -3.66 -6.22 10.05
N HIS A 48 -4.97 -5.99 10.13
CA HIS A 48 -5.60 -4.68 9.98
C HIS A 48 -6.33 -4.33 11.28
N PRO A 49 -5.78 -3.44 12.11
CA PRO A 49 -6.47 -2.92 13.29
C PRO A 49 -7.80 -2.28 12.90
N HIS A 50 -8.85 -2.48 13.72
CA HIS A 50 -10.16 -1.84 13.53
C HIS A 50 -10.86 -1.68 14.90
N PRO A 51 -11.62 -0.59 15.13
CA PRO A 51 -11.82 0.57 14.25
C PRO A 51 -10.59 1.47 14.21
N VAL A 52 -10.41 2.20 13.12
CA VAL A 52 -9.36 3.22 12.95
C VAL A 52 -9.98 4.57 12.65
N SER A 53 -9.46 5.61 13.29
CA SER A 53 -9.82 7.00 13.05
C SER A 53 -8.57 7.85 13.08
N ILE A 54 -8.63 9.05 12.49
CA ILE A 54 -7.48 9.96 12.50
C ILE A 54 -7.00 10.27 13.93
N ALA A 55 -7.93 10.39 14.88
CA ALA A 55 -7.64 10.64 16.29
C ALA A 55 -7.04 9.43 17.04
N SER A 56 -6.98 8.25 16.41
CA SER A 56 -6.49 7.01 17.01
C SER A 56 -5.37 6.34 16.23
N LEU A 57 -4.71 7.07 15.31
CA LEU A 57 -3.62 6.52 14.50
C LEU A 57 -2.42 6.10 15.34
N THR A 58 -2.09 6.84 16.40
CA THR A 58 -0.94 6.54 17.27
C THR A 58 -1.16 5.24 18.04
N GLY A 59 -0.33 4.23 17.74
CA GLY A 59 -0.26 2.96 18.44
C GLY A 59 0.61 3.04 19.70
N SER A 60 0.76 1.92 20.41
CA SER A 60 1.68 1.87 21.56
C SER A 60 3.15 1.81 21.16
N ASN A 61 3.44 1.66 19.87
CA ASN A 61 4.77 1.76 19.26
C ASN A 61 4.64 2.14 17.77
N ASP A 62 5.74 2.55 17.15
CA ASP A 62 5.81 2.98 15.75
C ASP A 62 5.25 1.93 14.77
N PHE A 63 5.50 0.64 15.02
CA PHE A 63 4.98 -0.44 14.17
C PHE A 63 3.46 -0.48 14.18
N LEU A 64 2.85 -0.42 15.35
CA LEU A 64 1.39 -0.38 15.50
C LEU A 64 0.80 0.92 14.97
N THR A 65 1.51 2.04 15.11
CA THR A 65 1.13 3.30 14.44
C THR A 65 1.09 3.11 12.93
N GLY A 66 2.13 2.50 12.33
CA GLY A 66 2.17 2.18 10.91
C GLY A 66 1.03 1.27 10.45
N MET A 67 0.70 0.22 11.22
CA MET A 67 -0.42 -0.67 10.90
C MET A 67 -1.78 0.04 10.96
N ARG A 68 -1.96 0.96 11.92
CA ARG A 68 -3.19 1.75 12.03
C ARG A 68 -3.31 2.77 10.88
N VAL A 69 -2.20 3.40 10.51
CA VAL A 69 -2.11 4.26 9.33
C VAL A 69 -2.49 3.48 8.06
N HIS A 70 -1.93 2.29 7.87
CA HIS A 70 -2.29 1.43 6.75
C HIS A 70 -3.79 1.15 6.70
N ALA A 71 -4.36 0.69 7.81
CA ALA A 71 -5.78 0.37 7.88
C ALA A 71 -6.68 1.59 7.66
N TRP A 72 -6.28 2.76 8.18
CA TRP A 72 -6.99 4.02 7.97
C TRP A 72 -6.99 4.41 6.51
N ILE A 73 -5.81 4.40 5.85
CA ILE A 73 -5.67 4.67 4.42
C ILE A 73 -6.59 3.75 3.60
N ASP A 74 -6.62 2.46 3.93
CA ASP A 74 -7.46 1.48 3.24
C ASP A 74 -8.96 1.82 3.38
N GLU A 75 -9.41 2.22 4.58
CA GLU A 75 -10.80 2.57 4.86
C GLU A 75 -11.21 3.90 4.21
N THR A 76 -10.35 4.91 4.30
CA THR A 76 -10.65 6.25 3.77
C THR A 76 -10.54 6.30 2.26
N HIS A 77 -9.60 5.55 1.66
CA HIS A 77 -9.49 5.42 0.20
C HIS A 77 -10.72 4.72 -0.37
N ASP A 78 -11.13 3.58 0.18
CA ASP A 78 -12.35 2.87 -0.25
C ASP A 78 -13.59 3.76 -0.09
N ARG A 79 -13.71 4.49 1.02
CA ARG A 79 -14.78 5.47 1.17
C ARG A 79 -14.70 6.56 0.10
N PHE A 80 -13.53 7.16 -0.14
CA PHE A 80 -13.35 8.19 -1.16
C PHE A 80 -13.77 7.68 -2.54
N GLU A 81 -13.28 6.50 -2.94
CA GLU A 81 -13.58 5.87 -4.22
C GLU A 81 -15.09 5.68 -4.45
N ARG A 82 -15.82 5.21 -3.43
CA ARG A 82 -17.28 5.00 -3.53
C ARG A 82 -18.08 6.28 -3.76
N HIS A 83 -17.53 7.45 -3.40
CA HIS A 83 -18.18 8.74 -3.62
C HIS A 83 -17.78 9.39 -4.95
N GLN A 84 -16.81 8.85 -5.67
CA GLN A 84 -16.43 9.33 -6.99
C GLN A 84 -17.27 8.64 -8.08
N THR A 85 -17.81 9.42 -9.02
CA THR A 85 -18.50 8.90 -10.23
C THR A 85 -17.54 8.22 -11.21
N ILE A 86 -16.24 8.20 -10.91
CA ILE A 86 -15.21 7.59 -11.76
C ILE A 86 -15.40 6.08 -11.90
N ALA A 87 -16.06 5.43 -10.94
CA ALA A 87 -16.46 4.02 -11.07
C ALA A 87 -17.34 3.76 -12.31
N GLU A 88 -18.07 4.77 -12.81
CA GLU A 88 -18.91 4.65 -14.02
C GLU A 88 -18.10 4.64 -15.32
N HIS A 89 -16.85 5.09 -15.29
CA HIS A 89 -15.99 5.25 -16.46
C HIS A 89 -14.94 4.15 -16.60
N ILE A 90 -14.71 3.39 -15.52
CA ILE A 90 -13.75 2.29 -15.50
C ILE A 90 -14.44 1.02 -16.02
N PRO A 91 -13.79 0.24 -16.92
CA PRO A 91 -14.34 -1.01 -17.41
C PRO A 91 -14.74 -1.96 -16.26
N ASP A 92 -15.89 -2.62 -16.39
CA ASP A 92 -16.29 -3.67 -15.44
C ASP A 92 -15.46 -4.94 -15.70
N HIS A 93 -14.37 -5.09 -14.95
CA HIS A 93 -13.47 -6.24 -15.06
C HIS A 93 -13.02 -6.71 -13.67
N PRO A 94 -13.00 -8.03 -13.38
CA PRO A 94 -12.65 -8.54 -12.05
C PRO A 94 -11.27 -8.13 -11.54
N LEU A 95 -10.33 -7.86 -12.45
CA LEU A 95 -8.97 -7.43 -12.11
C LEU A 95 -8.83 -5.92 -11.91
N VAL A 96 -9.83 -5.10 -12.23
CA VAL A 96 -9.76 -3.64 -12.12
C VAL A 96 -9.34 -3.18 -10.72
N PRO A 97 -9.91 -3.68 -9.61
CA PRO A 97 -9.50 -3.22 -8.28
C PRO A 97 -8.00 -3.44 -8.00
N TYR A 98 -7.43 -4.53 -8.49
CA TYR A 98 -6.01 -4.85 -8.34
C TYR A 98 -5.13 -4.10 -9.34
N ALA A 99 -5.54 -4.04 -10.61
CA ALA A 99 -4.84 -3.30 -11.64
C ALA A 99 -4.79 -1.80 -11.31
N ARG A 100 -5.87 -1.25 -10.76
CA ARG A 100 -5.91 0.13 -10.28
C ARG A 100 -4.86 0.38 -9.21
N SER A 101 -4.76 -0.48 -8.19
CA SER A 101 -3.75 -0.29 -7.14
C SER A 101 -2.32 -0.27 -7.70
N LEU A 102 -2.05 -1.10 -8.72
CA LEU A 102 -0.76 -1.12 -9.41
C LEU A 102 -0.52 0.10 -10.32
N ALA A 103 -1.58 0.66 -10.91
CA ALA A 103 -1.51 1.89 -11.69
C ALA A 103 -1.25 3.10 -10.77
N GLU A 104 -1.92 3.15 -9.62
CA GLU A 104 -1.68 4.14 -8.58
C GLU A 104 -0.23 4.08 -8.06
N ASP A 105 0.29 2.87 -7.82
CA ASP A 105 1.69 2.66 -7.45
C ASP A 105 2.67 3.23 -8.50
N GLU A 106 2.40 3.05 -9.81
CA GLU A 106 3.22 3.65 -10.87
C GLU A 106 3.13 5.18 -10.86
N LEU A 107 1.94 5.74 -10.73
CA LEU A 107 1.72 7.19 -10.80
C LEU A 107 2.27 7.93 -9.58
N LEU A 108 2.23 7.32 -8.39
CA LEU A 108 2.65 7.94 -7.14
C LEU A 108 4.12 7.71 -6.78
N TYR A 109 4.84 6.83 -7.47
CA TYR A 109 6.22 6.48 -7.12
C TYR A 109 7.13 7.70 -6.91
N ASP A 110 7.04 8.69 -7.81
CA ASP A 110 7.88 9.88 -7.77
C ASP A 110 7.44 10.91 -6.70
N ALA A 111 6.30 10.69 -6.05
CA ALA A 111 5.80 11.55 -4.97
C ALA A 111 6.45 11.27 -3.60
N PHE A 112 7.24 10.19 -3.50
CA PHE A 112 8.07 9.85 -2.36
C PHE A 112 9.54 9.75 -2.79
N LEU A 113 10.42 10.49 -2.10
CA LEU A 113 11.82 10.68 -2.54
C LEU A 113 12.82 9.78 -1.81
N ASP A 114 12.50 9.33 -0.58
CA ASP A 114 13.46 8.62 0.29
C ASP A 114 13.23 7.10 0.28
N TRP A 115 13.24 6.48 -0.90
CA TRP A 115 13.07 5.02 -1.02
C TRP A 115 14.12 4.22 -0.23
N ASP A 116 15.29 4.81 0.03
CA ASP A 116 16.35 4.23 0.86
C ASP A 116 15.90 3.96 2.31
N VAL A 117 15.04 4.81 2.89
CA VAL A 117 14.52 4.57 4.24
C VAL A 117 13.67 3.30 4.29
N ILE A 118 12.84 3.08 3.26
CA ILE A 118 11.98 1.90 3.13
C ILE A 118 12.84 0.66 2.92
N GLN A 119 13.84 0.74 2.04
CA GLN A 119 14.79 -0.35 1.80
C GLN A 119 15.54 -0.74 3.07
N LYS A 120 15.92 0.23 3.93
CA LYS A 120 16.58 -0.06 5.22
C LYS A 120 15.61 -0.71 6.21
N ALA A 121 14.38 -0.21 6.31
CA ALA A 121 13.34 -0.78 7.18
C ALA A 121 13.07 -2.27 6.86
N LEU A 122 12.99 -2.60 5.57
CA LEU A 122 12.73 -3.98 5.10
C LEU A 122 13.93 -4.93 5.19
N ARG A 123 15.14 -4.48 5.57
CA ARG A 123 16.28 -5.40 5.80
C ARG A 123 16.16 -6.21 7.08
N THR A 124 15.36 -5.73 8.03
CA THR A 124 15.25 -6.34 9.36
C THR A 124 13.85 -6.88 9.58
N VAL A 125 13.77 -8.14 9.98
CA VAL A 125 12.53 -8.73 10.50
C VAL A 125 12.36 -8.30 11.96
N HIS A 126 11.35 -7.49 12.24
CA HIS A 126 11.04 -6.99 13.57
C HIS A 126 10.28 -8.01 14.41
N HIS A 127 10.44 -7.92 15.73
CA HIS A 127 9.76 -8.81 16.68
C HIS A 127 8.23 -8.66 16.61
N ASP A 128 7.72 -7.45 16.39
CA ASP A 128 6.29 -7.19 16.23
C ASP A 128 5.72 -7.94 15.02
N GLU A 129 6.43 -8.03 13.90
CA GLU A 129 5.99 -8.78 12.72
C GLU A 129 5.88 -10.29 13.02
N LEU A 130 6.82 -10.81 13.82
CA LEU A 130 6.82 -12.21 14.26
C LEU A 130 5.72 -12.51 15.28
N TYR A 131 5.30 -11.51 16.06
CA TYR A 131 4.14 -11.64 16.94
C TYR A 131 2.87 -11.94 16.14
N TYR A 132 2.72 -11.38 14.94
CA TYR A 132 1.54 -11.60 14.10
C TYR A 132 1.63 -12.83 13.20
N VAL A 133 2.79 -13.13 12.59
CA VAL A 133 2.91 -14.22 11.60
C VAL A 133 3.47 -15.51 12.19
N HIS A 134 4.25 -15.44 13.27
CA HIS A 134 4.94 -16.57 13.91
C HIS A 134 5.93 -17.33 12.99
N GLU A 135 6.17 -16.86 11.77
CA GLU A 135 7.06 -17.49 10.81
C GLU A 135 7.99 -16.46 10.17
N ARG A 136 9.26 -16.48 10.57
CA ARG A 136 10.29 -15.55 10.08
C ARG A 136 10.51 -15.64 8.56
N ALA A 137 10.41 -16.84 7.99
CA ALA A 137 10.59 -17.06 6.56
C ALA A 137 9.54 -16.32 5.73
N SER A 138 8.29 -16.31 6.17
CA SER A 138 7.19 -15.59 5.52
C SER A 138 7.37 -14.07 5.58
N VAL A 139 7.80 -13.54 6.72
CA VAL A 139 8.10 -12.10 6.85
C VAL A 139 9.27 -11.71 5.96
N ARG A 140 10.35 -12.50 5.95
CA ARG A 140 11.51 -12.26 5.06
C ARG A 140 11.11 -12.30 3.59
N LYS A 141 10.32 -13.30 3.18
CA LYS A 141 9.80 -13.40 1.82
C LYS A 141 8.99 -12.16 1.44
N TRP A 142 8.13 -11.67 2.33
CA TRP A 142 7.37 -10.45 2.07
C TRP A 142 8.27 -9.23 1.89
N HIS A 143 9.25 -9.07 2.77
CA HIS A 143 10.24 -8.00 2.65
C HIS A 143 11.02 -8.09 1.33
N ASP A 144 11.48 -9.28 0.93
CA ASP A 144 12.21 -9.46 -0.33
C ASP A 144 11.36 -9.05 -1.55
N VAL A 145 10.07 -9.41 -1.55
CA VAL A 145 9.13 -9.03 -2.61
C VAL A 145 8.95 -7.51 -2.67
N LEU A 146 8.74 -6.87 -1.52
CA LEU A 146 8.58 -5.42 -1.44
C LEU A 146 9.86 -4.67 -1.84
N GLN A 147 11.02 -5.10 -1.35
CA GLN A 147 12.29 -4.49 -1.69
C GLN A 147 12.57 -4.55 -3.19
N ALA A 148 12.24 -5.67 -3.85
CA ALA A 148 12.35 -5.80 -5.29
C ALA A 148 11.37 -4.89 -6.03
N TYR A 149 10.12 -4.77 -5.53
CA TYR A 149 9.10 -3.95 -6.16
C TYR A 149 9.36 -2.44 -6.03
N PHE A 150 9.92 -2.00 -4.90
CA PHE A 150 10.24 -0.60 -4.62
C PHE A 150 11.59 -0.13 -5.18
N LEU A 151 12.35 -1.00 -5.84
CA LEU A 151 13.69 -0.66 -6.31
C LEU A 151 13.67 0.41 -7.41
N HIS A 152 12.65 0.36 -8.26
CA HIS A 152 12.46 1.27 -9.38
C HIS A 152 10.97 1.58 -9.54
N LYS A 153 10.67 2.69 -10.22
CA LYS A 153 9.30 3.04 -10.61
C LYS A 153 8.63 1.84 -11.27
N PRO A 154 7.41 1.44 -10.82
CA PRO A 154 6.73 0.29 -11.37
C PRO A 154 6.60 0.33 -12.89
N ASN A 155 6.84 -0.81 -13.53
CA ASN A 155 6.64 -1.02 -14.95
C ASN A 155 6.02 -2.41 -15.16
N ASN A 156 5.81 -2.81 -16.41
CA ASN A 156 5.18 -4.09 -16.71
C ASN A 156 5.96 -5.29 -16.13
N GLU A 157 7.29 -5.24 -16.15
CA GLU A 157 8.13 -6.33 -15.62
C GLU A 157 8.05 -6.39 -14.09
N SER A 158 8.22 -5.26 -13.39
CA SER A 158 8.19 -5.27 -11.92
C SER A 158 6.81 -5.62 -11.37
N ARG A 159 5.71 -5.16 -12.01
CA ARG A 159 4.34 -5.59 -11.68
C ARG A 159 4.09 -7.07 -11.92
N MET A 160 4.64 -7.62 -13.00
CA MET A 160 4.56 -9.05 -13.30
C MET A 160 5.26 -9.86 -12.20
N ILE A 161 6.48 -9.48 -11.85
CA ILE A 161 7.27 -10.14 -10.80
C ILE A 161 6.52 -10.07 -9.46
N PHE A 162 6.04 -8.89 -9.06
CA PHE A 162 5.27 -8.70 -7.84
C PHE A 162 4.01 -9.57 -7.80
N SER A 163 3.20 -9.51 -8.86
CA SER A 163 1.95 -10.29 -9.00
C SER A 163 2.18 -11.78 -8.86
N ARG A 164 3.25 -12.29 -9.48
CA ARG A 164 3.62 -13.71 -9.38
C ARG A 164 4.15 -14.07 -8.00
N ALA A 165 4.89 -13.17 -7.36
CA ALA A 165 5.44 -13.41 -6.03
C ALA A 165 4.34 -13.54 -4.95
N ILE A 166 3.20 -12.86 -5.15
CA ILE A 166 2.01 -13.00 -4.31
C ILE A 166 1.07 -14.13 -4.74
N GLY A 167 1.48 -14.96 -5.72
CA GLY A 167 0.79 -16.20 -6.08
C GLY A 167 -0.17 -16.11 -7.28
N LEU A 168 -0.22 -14.98 -8.01
CA LEU A 168 -0.99 -14.93 -9.25
C LEU A 168 -0.32 -15.76 -10.34
N SER A 169 -1.14 -16.41 -11.17
CA SER A 169 -0.65 -17.13 -12.35
C SER A 169 -0.06 -16.14 -13.36
N HIS A 170 0.81 -16.63 -14.25
CA HIS A 170 1.39 -15.79 -15.30
C HIS A 170 0.32 -15.16 -16.21
N ALA A 171 -0.75 -15.92 -16.54
CA ALA A 171 -1.85 -15.42 -17.35
C ALA A 171 -2.60 -14.28 -16.65
N VAL A 172 -2.95 -14.46 -15.38
CA VAL A 172 -3.65 -13.43 -14.59
C VAL A 172 -2.77 -12.19 -14.38
N ALA A 173 -1.47 -12.38 -14.13
CA ALA A 173 -0.54 -11.26 -13.98
C ALA A 173 -0.36 -10.47 -15.29
N ASN A 174 -0.36 -11.15 -16.45
CA ASN A 174 -0.33 -10.50 -17.77
C ASN A 174 -1.59 -9.69 -18.02
N GLU A 175 -2.75 -10.27 -17.70
CA GLU A 175 -4.04 -9.61 -17.84
C GLU A 175 -4.14 -8.37 -16.94
N ALA A 176 -3.70 -8.48 -15.68
CA ALA A 176 -3.61 -7.33 -14.78
C ALA A 176 -2.72 -6.21 -15.36
N ASN A 177 -1.58 -6.55 -15.95
CA ASN A 177 -0.72 -5.57 -16.63
C ASN A 177 -1.41 -4.89 -17.82
N ALA A 178 -2.15 -5.65 -18.64
CA ALA A 178 -2.91 -5.07 -19.74
C ALA A 178 -3.99 -4.11 -19.22
N THR A 179 -4.69 -4.48 -18.14
CA THR A 179 -5.64 -3.59 -17.46
C THR A 179 -4.98 -2.33 -16.91
N VAL A 180 -3.78 -2.45 -16.29
CA VAL A 180 -3.01 -1.28 -15.83
C VAL A 180 -2.74 -0.31 -16.98
N GLN A 181 -2.30 -0.81 -18.14
CA GLN A 181 -2.02 0.06 -19.30
C GLN A 181 -3.28 0.76 -19.82
N ALA A 182 -4.42 0.08 -19.82
CA ALA A 182 -5.69 0.71 -20.16
C ALA A 182 -6.07 1.83 -19.16
N LEU A 183 -5.90 1.56 -17.86
CA LEU A 183 -6.17 2.54 -16.80
C LEU A 183 -5.23 3.75 -16.86
N LEU A 184 -3.94 3.56 -17.12
CA LEU A 184 -2.96 4.65 -17.24
C LEU A 184 -3.24 5.58 -18.43
N ALA A 185 -3.99 5.11 -19.43
CA ALA A 185 -4.42 5.94 -20.56
C ALA A 185 -5.68 6.79 -20.24
N MET A 186 -6.33 6.56 -19.10
CA MET A 186 -7.54 7.28 -18.69
C MET A 186 -7.19 8.52 -17.86
N PRO A 187 -7.59 9.74 -18.26
CA PRO A 187 -7.40 10.94 -17.44
C PRO A 187 -8.02 10.84 -16.04
N GLU A 188 -9.08 10.05 -15.91
CA GLU A 188 -9.84 9.87 -14.68
C GLU A 188 -8.99 9.27 -13.55
N ILE A 189 -8.02 8.40 -13.85
CA ILE A 189 -7.22 7.80 -12.77
C ILE A 189 -6.33 8.83 -12.09
N HIS A 190 -5.82 9.81 -12.84
CA HIS A 190 -5.09 10.94 -12.29
C HIS A 190 -5.98 11.82 -11.41
N GLN A 191 -7.22 12.05 -11.84
CA GLN A 191 -8.18 12.85 -11.07
C GLN A 191 -8.54 12.22 -9.73
N VAL A 192 -8.72 10.89 -9.68
CA VAL A 192 -8.90 10.19 -8.40
C VAL A 192 -7.69 10.40 -7.50
N LEU A 193 -6.50 10.12 -8.02
CA LEU A 193 -5.27 10.16 -7.23
C LEU A 193 -5.03 11.53 -6.61
N GLU A 194 -5.12 12.58 -7.42
CA GLU A 194 -5.00 13.96 -6.94
C GLU A 194 -6.14 14.33 -5.99
N GLY A 195 -7.37 13.88 -6.29
CA GLY A 195 -8.52 14.11 -5.43
C GLY A 195 -8.34 13.51 -4.03
N TYR A 196 -7.83 12.28 -3.95
CA TYR A 196 -7.62 11.61 -2.68
C TYR A 196 -6.43 12.19 -1.90
N LEU A 197 -5.36 12.61 -2.58
CA LEU A 197 -4.27 13.35 -1.93
C LEU A 197 -4.79 14.64 -1.27
N ARG A 198 -5.63 15.41 -1.98
CA ARG A 198 -6.27 16.60 -1.43
C ARG A 198 -7.21 16.28 -0.26
N ASP A 199 -7.94 15.16 -0.33
CA ASP A 199 -8.82 14.71 0.75
C ASP A 199 -8.03 14.37 2.03
N ILE A 200 -6.90 13.68 1.90
CA ILE A 200 -5.98 13.43 3.02
C ILE A 200 -5.47 14.76 3.59
N GLU A 201 -4.96 15.64 2.74
CA GLU A 201 -4.43 16.94 3.16
C GLU A 201 -5.48 17.78 3.90
N HIS A 202 -6.72 17.81 3.41
CA HIS A 202 -7.82 18.50 4.08
C HIS A 202 -8.18 17.86 5.43
N THR A 203 -8.07 16.54 5.54
CA THR A 203 -8.42 15.81 6.78
C THR A 203 -7.40 16.03 7.89
N ILE A 204 -6.13 16.33 7.56
CA ILE A 204 -5.05 16.52 8.54
C ILE A 204 -4.78 17.98 8.94
N THR A 205 -5.39 18.95 8.26
CA THR A 205 -5.30 20.40 8.57
C THR A 205 -6.46 20.87 9.43
#